data_AF-A0A821NGE9-F1
#
_entry.id   AF-A0A821NGE9-F1
#
_cell.length_a   1.000
_cell.length_b   1.000
_cell.length_c   1.000
_cell.angle_alpha   90.00
_cell.angle_beta   90.00
_cell.angle_gamma   90.00
#
_symmetry.space_group_name_H-M   'P 1'
#
loop_
_entity.id
_entity.type
_entity.pdbx_description
1 polymer ?
#
loop_
_entity_poly.entity_id
_entity_poly.type
_entity_poly.pdbx_seq_one_letter_code
_entity_poly.pdbx_strand_id
1 'polypeptide(L)' 'MLTEYDRNYKWKSSPKEWTFPLQKCLLSGIKVWCPAGPEKIGVHLYGQSFLIKSPIECINGAWKKSHEDISTIETTHT' A
#
# COMPACT_ATOMS: atom_id res chain seq x y z
N MET A 1 13.53 16.20 1.04
CA MET A 1 12.96 15.50 -0.14
C MET A 1 13.77 14.25 -0.37
N LEU A 2 13.11 13.11 -0.57
CA LEU A 2 13.74 11.85 -0.94
C LEU A 2 13.40 11.57 -2.40
N THR A 3 14.36 11.05 -3.15
CA THR A 3 14.23 10.84 -4.59
C THR A 3 14.54 9.39 -4.92
N GLU A 4 13.69 8.79 -5.73
CA GLU A 4 13.82 7.40 -6.18
C GLU A 4 13.61 7.32 -7.69
N TYR A 5 14.17 6.27 -8.28
CA TYR A 5 14.01 5.97 -9.69
C TYR A 5 12.97 4.87 -9.85
N ASP A 6 11.84 5.19 -10.49
CA ASP A 6 10.71 4.27 -10.59
C ASP A 6 10.88 3.24 -11.72
N ARG A 7 9.97 2.25 -11.77
CA ARG A 7 9.99 1.18 -12.79
C ARG A 7 9.66 1.67 -14.21
N ASN A 8 9.16 2.90 -14.34
CA ASN A 8 8.88 3.54 -15.62
C ASN A 8 10.04 4.45 -16.08
N TYR A 9 11.23 4.28 -15.47
CA TYR A 9 12.43 5.05 -15.79
C TYR A 9 12.30 6.55 -15.48
N LYS A 10 11.45 6.92 -14.50
CA LYS A 10 11.21 8.31 -14.09
C LYS A 10 11.73 8.56 -12.68
N TRP A 11 12.31 9.74 -12.49
CA TRP A 11 12.60 10.25 -11.15
C TRP A 11 11.31 10.69 -10.48
N LYS A 12 11.06 10.13 -9.30
CA LYS A 12 9.98 10.54 -8.41
C LYS A 12 10.58 11.05 -7.12
N SER A 13 9.94 12.08 -6.56
CA SER A 13 10.41 12.69 -5.34
C SER A 13 9.26 12.89 -4.37
N SER A 14 9.51 12.60 -3.10
CA SER A 14 8.53 12.67 -2.03
C SER A 14 9.02 13.55 -0.86
N PRO A 15 8.09 14.18 -0.14
CA PRO A 15 8.37 14.85 1.13
C PRO A 15 9.05 13.90 2.12
N LYS A 16 10.05 14.40 2.86
CA LYS A 16 10.81 13.57 3.82
C LYS A 16 9.91 13.07 4.96
N GLU A 17 8.89 13.84 5.26
CA GLU A 17 7.89 13.63 6.31
C GLU A 17 6.98 12.44 6.01
N TRP A 18 6.96 11.95 4.76
CA TRP A 18 6.25 10.70 4.43
C TRP A 18 7.05 9.47 4.88
N THR A 19 8.39 9.59 4.94
CA THR A 19 9.27 8.52 5.40
C THR A 19 9.59 8.62 6.89
N PHE A 20 9.92 9.81 7.38
CA PHE A 20 10.40 10.00 8.75
C PHE A 20 9.37 10.74 9.62
N PRO A 21 9.29 10.43 10.93
CA PRO A 21 10.05 9.39 11.64
C PRO A 21 9.58 7.99 11.26
N LEU A 22 10.50 7.02 11.29
CA LEU A 22 10.10 5.62 11.10
C LEU A 22 9.28 5.15 12.30
N GLN A 23 8.27 4.31 12.03
CA GLN A 23 7.40 3.73 13.04
C GLN A 23 7.48 2.21 13.04
N LYS A 24 7.29 1.58 14.20
CA LYS A 24 7.25 0.12 14.28
C LYS A 24 5.93 -0.39 13.69
N CYS A 25 6.00 -1.34 12.77
CA CYS A 25 4.85 -1.95 12.11
C CYS A 25 5.04 -3.47 11.99
N LEU A 26 3.96 -4.19 11.67
CA LEU A 26 3.98 -5.62 11.40
C LEU A 26 3.91 -5.84 9.88
N LEU A 27 4.91 -6.53 9.32
CA LEU A 27 4.93 -6.94 7.92
C LEU A 27 5.08 -8.46 7.87
N SER A 28 4.05 -9.16 7.39
CA SER A 28 4.03 -10.64 7.34
C SER A 28 4.36 -11.29 8.69
N GLY A 29 3.85 -10.74 9.80
CA GLY A 29 4.11 -11.24 11.15
C GLY A 29 5.45 -10.80 11.76
N ILE A 30 6.30 -10.09 11.02
CA ILE A 30 7.61 -9.63 11.49
C ILE A 30 7.53 -8.16 11.86
N LYS A 31 8.10 -7.80 13.01
CA LYS A 31 8.17 -6.41 13.47
C LYS A 31 9.29 -5.65 12.76
N VAL A 32 8.94 -4.71 11.90
CA VAL A 32 9.87 -3.91 11.10
C VAL A 32 9.70 -2.41 11.36
N TRP A 33 10.51 -1.59 10.70
CA TRP A 33 10.36 -0.13 10.69
C TRP A 33 9.72 0.31 9.37
N CYS A 34 8.54 0.90 9.44
CA CYS A 34 7.81 1.46 8.31
C CYS A 34 8.00 2.98 8.22
N PRO A 35 7.78 3.55 7.01
CA PRO A 35 7.56 4.99 6.83
C PRO A 35 6.46 5.55 7.74
N ALA A 36 6.51 6.86 8.02
CA ALA A 36 5.44 7.58 8.74
C ALA A 36 4.10 7.62 7.99
N GLY A 37 4.13 7.57 6.65
CA GLY A 37 2.95 7.57 5.79
C GLY A 37 3.09 6.61 4.61
N PRO A 38 3.09 5.28 4.85
CA PRO A 38 3.33 4.28 3.82
C PRO A 38 2.25 4.32 2.72
N GLU A 39 1.01 4.69 3.04
CA GLU A 39 -0.09 4.83 2.09
C GLU A 39 0.18 5.95 1.09
N LYS A 40 0.72 7.10 1.56
CA LYS A 40 1.06 8.24 0.70
C LYS A 40 2.14 7.88 -0.30
N ILE A 41 3.16 7.15 0.17
CA ILE A 41 4.24 6.65 -0.68
C ILE A 41 3.69 5.63 -1.68
N GLY A 42 2.87 4.68 -1.23
CA GLY A 42 2.25 3.66 -2.07
C GLY A 42 1.38 4.26 -3.19
N VAL A 43 0.53 5.23 -2.87
CA VAL A 43 -0.29 5.94 -3.87
C VAL A 43 0.58 6.76 -4.82
N HIS A 44 1.62 7.43 -4.34
CA HIS A 44 2.55 8.18 -5.19
C HIS A 44 3.29 7.29 -6.20
N LEU A 45 3.63 6.07 -5.78
CA LEU A 45 4.35 5.11 -6.61
C LEU A 45 3.44 4.35 -7.57
N TYR A 46 2.33 3.80 -7.05
CA TYR A 46 1.50 2.80 -7.72
C TYR A 46 0.09 3.30 -8.08
N GLY A 47 -0.29 4.51 -7.67
CA GLY A 47 -1.62 5.08 -7.90
C GLY A 47 -2.66 4.66 -6.85
N GLN A 48 -3.90 5.12 -7.01
CA GLN A 48 -4.96 4.89 -6.00
C GLN A 48 -5.39 3.44 -5.85
N SER A 49 -5.15 2.61 -6.87
CA SER A 49 -5.38 1.17 -6.79
C SER A 49 -4.54 0.49 -5.71
N PHE A 50 -3.47 1.13 -5.23
CA PHE A 50 -2.66 0.63 -4.12
C PHE A 50 -3.46 0.44 -2.82
N LEU A 51 -4.46 1.29 -2.57
CA LEU A 51 -5.30 1.21 -1.37
C LEU A 51 -6.37 0.13 -1.47
N ILE A 52 -6.62 -0.39 -2.67
CA ILE A 52 -7.61 -1.45 -2.91
C ILE A 52 -6.96 -2.77 -2.56
N LYS A 53 -7.54 -3.47 -1.58
CA LYS A 53 -7.07 -4.80 -1.20
C LYS A 53 -7.18 -5.75 -2.41
N SER A 54 -6.11 -6.51 -2.66
CA SER A 54 -6.10 -7.49 -3.72
C SER A 54 -7.21 -8.53 -3.49
N PRO A 55 -8.03 -8.86 -4.50
CA PRO A 55 -9.00 -9.94 -4.41
C PRO A 55 -8.34 -11.32 -4.45
N ILE A 56 -7.01 -11.38 -4.40
CA ILE A 56 -6.20 -12.59 -4.44
C ILE A 56 -5.25 -12.56 -3.25
N GLU A 57 -5.31 -13.58 -2.42
CA GLU A 57 -4.48 -13.79 -1.23
C GLU A 57 -3.64 -15.06 -1.39
N CYS A 58 -2.43 -15.07 -0.82
CA CYS A 58 -1.57 -16.25 -0.80
C CYS A 58 -1.89 -17.09 0.45
N ILE A 59 -2.45 -18.28 0.25
CA ILE A 59 -2.83 -19.21 1.32
C ILE A 59 -2.11 -20.53 1.09
N ASN A 60 -1.26 -20.94 2.04
CA ASN A 60 -0.45 -22.17 1.97
C ASN A 60 0.39 -22.28 0.69
N GLY A 61 1.00 -21.16 0.27
CA GLY A 61 1.85 -21.11 -0.93
C GLY A 61 1.09 -21.08 -2.26
N ALA A 62 -0.25 -21.01 -2.24
CA ALA A 62 -1.08 -20.89 -3.44
C ALA A 62 -1.86 -19.58 -3.44
N TRP A 63 -1.89 -18.89 -4.58
CA TRP A 63 -2.72 -17.70 -4.80
C TRP A 63 -4.17 -18.12 -4.99
N LYS A 64 -5.06 -17.69 -4.09
CA LYS A 64 -6.49 -17.97 -4.11
C LYS A 64 -7.26 -16.66 -4.11
N LYS A 65 -8.43 -16.63 -4.74
CA LYS A 65 -9.32 -15.47 -4.60
C LYS A 65 -9.75 -15.34 -3.13
N SER A 66 -9.63 -14.15 -2.56
CA SER A 66 -10.16 -13.89 -1.22
C SER A 66 -11.67 -14.02 -1.27
N HIS A 67 -12.23 -14.73 -0.30
CA HIS A 67 -13.67 -14.71 -0.04
C HIS A 67 -13.97 -13.41 0.72
N GLU A 68 -14.06 -12.27 0.02
CA GLU A 68 -14.70 -11.08 0.58
C GLU A 68 -16.14 -11.05 0.09
N ASP A 69 -17.07 -11.29 1.03
CA ASP A 69 -18.50 -11.06 0.88
C ASP A 69 -18.74 -9.62 0.42
N ILE A 70 -19.38 -9.49 -0.74
CA ILE A 70 -19.93 -8.25 -1.26
C ILE A 70 -21.07 -7.83 -0.33
N SER A 71 -20.76 -7.21 0.81
CA SER A 71 -21.79 -6.71 1.74
C SER A 71 -21.40 -5.38 2.36
N THR A 72 -21.08 -4.38 1.53
CA THR A 72 -21.43 -2.96 1.72
C THR A 72 -20.88 -2.12 0.57
N ILE A 73 -21.50 -2.26 -0.61
CA ILE A 73 -21.63 -1.11 -1.53
C ILE A 73 -23.09 -0.68 -1.41
N GLU A 74 -23.45 -0.07 -0.29
CA GLU A 74 -24.61 0.82 -0.30
C GLU A 74 -24.13 2.17 -0.82
N THR A 75 -24.43 2.34 -2.10
CA THR A 75 -24.44 3.58 -2.84
C THR A 75 -25.31 4.60 -2.10
N THR A 76 -24.73 5.53 -1.36
CA THR A 76 -25.38 6.81 -1.06
C THR A 76 -24.75 7.91 -1.90
N HIS A 77 -25.18 7.97 -3.16
CA HIS A 77 -25.29 9.23 -3.88
C HIS A 77 -26.54 9.94 -3.34
N THR A 78 -26.36 11.10 -2.72
CA THR A 78 -27.37 12.16 -2.68
C THR A 78 -26.62 13.49 -2.69
#